data_AF-A0A0U3NEJ9-F1
#
_entry.id   AF-A0A0U3NEJ9-F1
#
_cell.length_a   1.000
_cell.length_b   1.000
_cell.length_c   1.000
_cell.angle_alpha   90.00
_cell.angle_beta   90.00
_cell.angle_gamma   90.00
#
_symmetry.space_group_name_H-M   'P 1'
#
loop_
_entity.id
_entity.type
_entity.pdbx_description
1 polymer ?
#
loop_
_entity_poly.entity_id
_entity_poly.type
_entity_poly.pdbx_seq_one_letter_code
_entity_poly.pdbx_strand_id
1 'polypeptide(L)'
;MGRTIAWTDVSPLEGVITCNIGDMLMRWSDDKLLSNLHRVRMPKPGEYLGPRYSMAHFAQANMDTVLAGPEGKYEPMIAHDYIQMRLGANFGKK
;
A
#
# COMPACT_ATOMS: atom_id res chain seq x y z
N MET A 1 -2.42 16.87 16.86
CA MET A 1 -1.47 15.99 17.59
C MET A 1 -0.88 15.01 16.59
N GLY A 2 0.43 15.05 16.35
CA GLY A 2 1.07 14.12 15.41
C GLY A 2 1.05 12.70 15.96
N ARG A 3 0.64 11.73 15.14
CA ARG A 3 0.77 10.31 15.50
C ARG A 3 2.26 9.95 15.55
N THR A 4 2.72 9.42 16.68
CA THR A 4 4.07 8.85 16.78
C THR A 4 4.18 7.67 15.83
N ILE A 5 5.16 7.69 14.93
CA ILE A 5 5.42 6.58 14.02
C ILE A 5 6.17 5.50 14.79
N ALA A 6 5.54 4.33 14.93
CA ALA A 6 6.20 3.12 15.41
C ALA A 6 6.33 2.13 14.25
N TRP A 7 7.47 1.44 14.18
CA TRP A 7 7.74 0.42 13.17
C TRP A 7 7.68 -0.96 13.82
N THR A 8 6.96 -1.89 13.19
CA THR A 8 6.87 -3.28 13.63
C THR A 8 7.61 -4.16 12.62
N ASP A 9 8.54 -4.97 13.10
CA ASP A 9 9.23 -5.95 12.27
C ASP A 9 8.27 -7.09 11.89
N VAL A 10 8.32 -7.54 10.64
CA VAL A 10 7.52 -8.66 10.12
C VAL A 10 8.45 -9.82 9.83
N SER A 11 8.47 -10.81 10.73
CA SER A 11 9.26 -12.03 10.55
C SER A 11 8.69 -12.89 9.42
N PRO A 12 9.53 -13.41 8.51
CA PRO A 12 9.08 -14.36 7.51
C PRO A 12 8.62 -15.65 8.16
N LEU A 13 7.51 -16.20 7.68
CA LEU A 13 6.90 -17.44 8.16
C LEU A 13 6.60 -18.30 6.93
N GLU A 14 6.92 -19.58 7.01
CA GLU A 14 6.66 -20.51 5.91
C GLU A 14 5.15 -20.77 5.77
N GLY A 15 4.68 -20.92 4.52
CA GLY A 15 3.27 -21.23 4.22
C GLY A 15 2.30 -20.06 4.41
N VAL A 16 2.78 -18.84 4.72
CA VAL A 16 1.91 -17.67 4.89
C VAL A 16 2.28 -16.53 3.94
N ILE A 17 1.29 -15.68 3.68
CA ILE A 17 1.48 -14.39 3.02
C ILE A 17 1.13 -13.27 3.98
N THR A 18 1.86 -12.16 3.90
CA THR A 18 1.47 -10.93 4.59
C THR A 18 0.54 -10.13 3.69
N CYS A 19 -0.60 -9.70 4.24
CA CYS A 19 -1.55 -8.83 3.54
C CYS A 19 -1.63 -7.47 4.23
N ASN A 20 -1.76 -6.41 3.45
CA ASN A 20 -1.98 -5.06 3.95
C ASN A 20 -3.09 -4.36 3.15
N ILE A 21 -3.55 -3.24 3.67
CA ILE A 21 -4.52 -2.35 2.99
C ILE A 21 -3.73 -1.37 2.14
N GLY A 22 -4.14 -1.20 0.89
CA GLY A 22 -3.61 -0.19 -0.02
C GLY A 22 -4.48 1.07 -0.11
N ASP A 23 -3.94 2.12 -0.71
CA ASP A 23 -4.56 3.46 -0.75
C ASP A 23 -5.95 3.48 -1.43
N MET A 24 -6.17 2.62 -2.43
CA MET A 24 -7.47 2.52 -3.12
C MET A 24 -8.58 2.06 -2.17
N LEU A 25 -8.29 1.06 -1.33
CA LEU A 25 -9.24 0.55 -0.35
C LEU A 25 -9.43 1.52 0.81
N MET A 26 -8.36 2.21 1.23
CA MET A 26 -8.44 3.30 2.21
C MET A 26 -9.40 4.40 1.73
N ARG A 27 -9.22 4.88 0.48
CA ARG A 27 -10.11 5.87 -0.15
C ARG A 27 -11.55 5.39 -0.20
N TRP A 28 -11.79 4.17 -0.69
CA TRP A 28 -13.14 3.59 -0.76
C TRP A 28 -13.79 3.43 0.62
N SER A 29 -13.01 3.22 1.67
CA SER A 29 -13.52 3.07 3.03
C SER A 29 -13.67 4.40 3.80
N ASP A 30 -13.44 5.55 3.17
CA ASP A 30 -13.40 6.89 3.80
C ASP A 30 -12.39 6.99 4.98
N ASP A 31 -11.23 6.33 4.84
CA ASP A 31 -10.18 6.17 5.87
C ASP A 31 -10.54 5.31 7.08
N LYS A 32 -11.60 4.48 7.01
CA LYS A 32 -11.87 3.47 8.04
C LYS A 32 -10.85 2.33 8.02
N LEU A 33 -10.35 1.99 6.84
CA LEU A 33 -9.24 1.06 6.65
C LEU A 33 -8.00 1.86 6.26
N LEU A 34 -6.91 1.73 7.01
CA LEU A 34 -5.73 2.58 6.81
C LEU A 34 -4.67 1.89 5.95
N SER A 35 -4.22 2.60 4.92
CA SER A 35 -3.02 2.25 4.16
C SER A 35 -1.78 2.62 4.97
N ASN A 36 -1.24 1.65 5.69
CA ASN A 36 -0.12 1.88 6.61
C ASN A 36 1.21 1.99 5.86
N LEU A 37 2.10 2.82 6.39
CA LEU A 37 3.48 2.90 5.92
C LEU A 37 4.19 1.56 6.12
N HIS A 38 4.89 1.10 5.09
CA HIS A 38 5.76 -0.06 5.14
C HIS A 38 7.04 0.24 4.37
N ARG A 39 8.15 -0.38 4.79
CA ARG A 39 9.46 -0.20 4.15
C ARG A 39 10.28 -1.48 4.25
N VAL A 40 11.17 -1.67 3.28
CA VAL A 40 12.26 -2.64 3.39
C VAL A 40 13.49 -1.88 3.85
N ARG A 41 14.19 -2.40 4.87
CA ARG A 41 15.46 -1.85 5.36
C ARG A 41 16.62 -2.73 4.94
N MET A 42 17.82 -2.17 4.95
CA MET A 42 19.04 -2.97 4.90
C MET A 42 19.17 -3.86 6.15
N PRO A 43 19.81 -5.04 6.05
CA PRO A 43 20.13 -5.86 7.21
C PRO A 43 21.05 -5.12 8.19
N LYS A 44 20.95 -5.46 9.48
CA LYS A 44 21.84 -4.97 10.55
C LYS A 44 23.09 -5.86 10.67
N PRO A 45 24.16 -5.41 11.36
CA PRO A 45 25.26 -6.28 11.72
C PRO A 45 24.77 -7.56 12.42
N GLY A 46 25.21 -8.73 11.94
CA GLY A 46 24.80 -10.04 12.45
C GLY A 46 23.54 -10.64 11.82
N GLU A 47 22.83 -9.90 10.97
CA GLU A 47 21.72 -10.44 10.18
C GLU A 47 22.21 -11.00 8.82
N TYR A 48 21.37 -11.80 8.16
CA TYR A 48 21.68 -12.37 6.85
C TYR A 48 21.90 -11.28 5.79
N LEU A 49 23.09 -11.29 5.16
CA LEU A 49 23.51 -10.32 4.14
C LEU A 49 23.36 -10.83 2.70
N GLY A 50 22.82 -12.03 2.50
CA GLY A 50 22.60 -12.59 1.17
C GLY A 50 21.38 -12.00 0.46
N PRO A 51 21.07 -12.49 -0.75
CA PRO A 51 19.94 -12.00 -1.52
C PRO A 51 18.61 -12.28 -0.81
N ARG A 52 17.70 -11.29 -0.85
CA ARG A 52 16.33 -11.41 -0.37
C ARG A 52 15.37 -11.30 -1.55
N TYR A 53 14.59 -12.35 -1.78
CA TYR A 53 13.55 -12.38 -2.81
C TYR A 53 12.18 -12.09 -2.18
N SER A 54 11.36 -11.30 -2.88
CA SER A 54 10.02 -10.94 -2.44
C SER A 54 9.17 -10.70 -3.67
N MET A 55 7.94 -11.20 -3.67
CA MET A 55 6.95 -10.93 -4.71
C MET A 55 5.79 -10.18 -4.08
N ALA A 56 5.46 -9.02 -4.64
CA ALA A 56 4.29 -8.25 -4.24
C ALA A 56 3.17 -8.48 -5.26
N HIS A 57 1.96 -8.71 -4.76
CA HIS A 57 0.75 -8.76 -5.57
C HIS A 57 -0.20 -7.66 -5.09
N PHE A 58 -0.77 -6.93 -6.04
CA PHE A 58 -1.73 -5.86 -5.77
C PHE A 58 -3.10 -6.28 -6.30
N ALA A 59 -4.00 -6.65 -5.39
CA ALA A 59 -5.40 -6.91 -5.71
C ALA A 59 -6.13 -5.57 -5.86
N GLN A 60 -6.15 -5.03 -7.08
CA GLN A 60 -6.79 -3.76 -7.41
C GLN A 60 -8.23 -3.96 -7.90
N ALA A 61 -9.03 -2.91 -7.83
CA ALA A 61 -10.35 -2.91 -8.46
C ALA A 61 -10.22 -3.01 -9.99
N ASN A 62 -11.25 -3.54 -10.65
CA ASN A 62 -11.35 -3.49 -12.11
C ASN A 62 -11.27 -2.04 -12.59
N MET A 63 -10.67 -1.83 -13.76
CA MET A 63 -10.29 -0.50 -14.27
C MET A 63 -11.48 0.46 -14.44
N ASP A 64 -12.68 -0.07 -14.66
CA ASP A 64 -13.95 0.65 -14.85
C ASP A 64 -14.73 0.87 -13.55
N THR A 65 -14.26 0.33 -12.43
CA THR A 65 -14.90 0.50 -11.12
C THR A 65 -14.83 1.95 -10.66
N VAL A 66 -15.96 2.51 -10.23
CA VAL A 66 -16.01 3.81 -9.56
C VAL A 66 -15.62 3.65 -8.09
N LEU A 67 -14.58 4.37 -7.67
CA LEU A 67 -14.12 4.48 -6.29
C LEU A 67 -14.90 5.59 -5.58
N ALA A 68 -16.01 5.23 -4.95
CA ALA A 68 -16.81 6.13 -4.11
C ALA A 68 -17.01 5.49 -2.73
N GLY A 69 -16.63 6.23 -1.68
CA GLY A 69 -16.82 5.77 -0.30
C GLY A 69 -18.23 6.04 0.21
N PRO A 70 -18.72 5.24 1.19
CA PRO A 70 -20.06 5.35 1.73
C PRO A 70 -20.38 6.70 2.40
N GLU A 71 -19.38 7.42 2.89
CA GLU A 71 -19.52 8.74 3.51
C GLU A 71 -19.17 9.88 2.53
N GLY A 72 -18.75 9.56 1.31
CA GLY A 72 -18.42 10.56 0.28
C GLY A 72 -17.26 11.48 0.66
N LYS A 73 -16.30 10.99 1.46
CA LYS A 73 -15.16 11.81 1.93
C LYS A 73 -14.25 12.29 0.79
N TYR A 74 -14.23 11.52 -0.29
CA TYR A 74 -13.47 11.81 -1.49
C TYR A 74 -14.40 11.88 -2.70
N GLU A 75 -14.11 12.79 -3.63
CA GLU A 75 -14.81 12.83 -4.92
C GLU A 75 -14.72 11.47 -5.65
N PRO A 76 -15.81 10.98 -6.24
CA PRO A 76 -15.78 9.74 -7.03
C PRO A 76 -14.71 9.79 -8.14
N MET A 77 -13.98 8.70 -8.31
CA MET A 77 -12.94 8.55 -9.33
C MET A 77 -12.93 7.14 -9.88
N ILE A 78 -12.73 6.96 -11.19
CA ILE A 78 -12.62 5.62 -11.78
C ILE A 78 -11.25 5.01 -11.42
N ALA A 79 -11.21 3.71 -11.15
CA ALA A 79 -10.00 2.99 -10.73
C ALA A 79 -8.83 3.15 -11.72
N HIS A 80 -9.12 3.15 -13.03
CA HIS A 80 -8.14 3.45 -14.07
C HIS A 80 -7.40 4.78 -13.80
N ASP A 81 -8.14 5.86 -13.58
CA ASP A 81 -7.57 7.20 -13.41
C ASP A 81 -6.77 7.28 -12.11
N TYR A 82 -7.24 6.62 -11.06
CA TYR A 82 -6.51 6.49 -9.81
C TYR A 82 -5.15 5.80 -10.01
N ILE A 83 -5.12 4.69 -10.76
CA ILE A 83 -3.88 3.97 -11.06
C ILE A 83 -2.93 4.84 -11.88
N GLN A 84 -3.41 5.52 -12.93
CA GLN A 84 -2.58 6.43 -13.73
C GLN A 84 -2.01 7.58 -12.89
N MET A 85 -2.81 8.17 -12.00
CA MET A 85 -2.36 9.19 -11.06
C MET A 85 -1.21 8.68 -10.18
N ARG A 86 -1.32 7.47 -9.60
CA ARG A 86 -0.27 6.89 -8.74
C ARG A 86 0.98 6.51 -9.53
N LEU A 87 0.83 6.00 -10.76
CA LEU A 87 1.97 5.74 -11.65
C LEU A 87 2.70 7.03 -12.01
N GLY A 88 1.97 8.09 -12.35
CA GLY A 88 2.54 9.41 -12.63
C GLY A 88 3.30 10.00 -11.44
N ALA A 89 2.80 9.82 -10.22
CA ALA A 89 3.48 10.28 -9.01
C ALA A 89 4.82 9.55 -8.75
N ASN A 90 4.92 8.28 -9.15
CA ASN A 90 6.11 7.45 -8.90
C ASN A 90 7.13 7.49 -10.06
N PHE A 91 6.66 7.62 -11.30
CA PHE A 91 7.47 7.46 -12.51
C PHE A 91 7.38 8.63 -13.48
N GLY A 92 6.59 9.66 -13.17
CA GLY A 92 6.54 10.88 -13.95
C GLY A 92 7.92 11.53 -14.05
N LYS A 93 8.27 12.01 -15.24
CA LYS A 93 9.47 12.83 -15.42
C LYS A 93 9.33 14.08 -14.55
N LYS A 94 10.32 14.34 -13.70
CA LYS A 94 10.44 15.60 -12.95
C LYS A 94 10.77 16.74 -13.89
#